data_AF-D8QMX9-F1
#
_entry.id   AF-D8QMX9-F1
#
_cell.length_a   1.000
_cell.length_b   1.000
_cell.length_c   1.000
_cell.angle_alpha   90.00
_cell.angle_beta   90.00
_cell.angle_gamma   90.00
#
_symmetry.space_group_name_H-M   'P 1'
#
loop_
_entity.id
_entity.type
_entity.pdbx_description
1 polymer ?
#
loop_
_entity_poly.entity_id
_entity_poly.type
_entity_poly.pdbx_seq_one_letter_code
_entity_poly.pdbx_strand_id
1 'polypeptide(L)'
;MAAAMIKLAIVCALFLAIASTAAAATCSNDFTALLPCQAATQDAQATPTAACCSVVEKFKDDPACLCSTIAAAKSAGISINEANAESIPTRCKFQGYPSCAKKI
;
A
#
# COMPACT_ATOMS: atom_id res chain seq x y z
N MET A 1 6.18 -43.31 -29.29
CA MET A 1 5.74 -41.94 -29.62
C MET A 1 5.00 -41.26 -28.46
N ALA A 2 4.14 -41.96 -27.69
CA ALA A 2 3.43 -41.39 -26.54
C ALA A 2 4.34 -40.85 -25.41
N ALA A 3 5.46 -41.52 -25.12
CA ALA A 3 6.37 -41.13 -24.04
C ALA A 3 7.08 -39.77 -24.28
N ALA A 4 7.25 -39.36 -25.54
CA ALA A 4 7.87 -38.07 -25.87
C ALA A 4 6.90 -36.89 -25.69
N MET A 5 5.61 -37.12 -25.96
CA MET A 5 4.55 -36.11 -25.80
C MET A 5 4.24 -35.82 -24.33
N ILE A 6 4.31 -36.84 -23.47
CA ILE A 6 4.13 -36.69 -22.02
C ILE A 6 5.25 -35.84 -21.41
N LYS A 7 6.50 -36.03 -21.85
CA LYS A 7 7.65 -35.25 -21.37
C LYS A 7 7.57 -33.79 -21.81
N LEU A 8 7.12 -33.52 -23.04
CA LEU A 8 6.93 -32.15 -23.55
C LEU A 8 5.80 -31.43 -22.81
N ALA A 9 4.70 -32.12 -22.50
CA ALA A 9 3.58 -31.57 -21.73
C ALA A 9 3.99 -31.22 -20.28
N ILE A 10 4.81 -32.06 -19.64
CA ILE A 10 5.32 -31.79 -18.29
C ILE A 10 6.27 -30.58 -18.30
N VAL A 11 7.15 -30.46 -19.30
CA VAL A 11 8.04 -29.30 -19.44
C VAL A 11 7.25 -28.02 -19.68
N CYS A 12 6.24 -28.02 -20.56
CA CYS A 12 5.37 -26.85 -20.78
C CYS A 12 4.57 -26.44 -19.53
N ALA A 13 4.10 -27.40 -18.74
CA ALA A 13 3.38 -27.12 -17.49
C ALA A 13 4.28 -26.48 -16.42
N LEU A 14 5.57 -26.81 -16.40
CA LEU A 14 6.53 -26.23 -15.45
C LEU A 14 6.91 -24.78 -15.81
N PHE A 15 6.92 -24.41 -17.10
CA PHE A 15 7.21 -23.04 -17.54
C PHE A 15 6.06 -22.04 -17.28
N LEU A 16 4.82 -22.50 -17.16
CA LEU A 16 3.64 -21.65 -16.90
C LEU A 16 3.46 -21.28 -15.42
N ALA A 17 4.27 -21.85 -14.52
CA ALA A 17 4.18 -21.59 -13.07
C ALA A 17 5.09 -20.44 -12.59
N ILE A 18 5.78 -19.75 -13.49
CA ILE A 18 6.73 -18.70 -13.13
C ILE A 18 6.19 -17.33 -13.54
N ALA A 19 6.22 -16.41 -12.58
CA ALA A 19 6.07 -14.96 -12.70
C ALA A 19 4.66 -14.36 -12.55
N SER A 20 4.16 -14.45 -11.33
CA SER A 20 3.58 -13.26 -10.69
C SER A 20 4.06 -13.18 -9.24
N THR A 21 5.37 -13.05 -9.05
CA THR A 21 5.89 -12.44 -7.83
C THR A 21 5.66 -10.94 -8.00
N ALA A 22 4.50 -10.45 -7.58
CA ALA A 22 4.34 -9.04 -7.29
C ALA A 22 5.53 -8.67 -6.41
N ALA A 23 6.41 -7.80 -6.90
CA ALA A 23 7.53 -7.31 -6.12
C ALA A 23 6.89 -6.70 -4.87
N ALA A 24 6.98 -7.42 -3.74
CA ALA A 24 6.62 -6.87 -2.46
C ALA A 24 7.68 -5.79 -2.23
N ALA A 25 7.37 -4.55 -2.62
CA ALA A 25 8.04 -3.41 -2.03
C ALA A 25 7.97 -3.67 -0.54
N THR A 26 9.13 -3.84 0.10
CA THR A 26 9.24 -4.14 1.53
C THR A 26 8.84 -2.90 2.27
N CYS A 27 7.55 -2.62 2.28
CA CYS A 27 6.96 -1.59 3.09
C CYS A 27 7.21 -2.02 4.53
N SER A 28 7.95 -1.22 5.30
CA SER A 28 8.18 -1.53 6.72
C SER A 28 6.88 -1.60 7.51
N ASN A 29 5.74 -1.15 6.94
CA ASN A 29 4.43 -1.06 7.59
C ASN A 29 4.50 -0.36 8.95
N ASP A 30 5.52 0.46 9.13
CA ASP A 30 5.82 1.14 10.37
C ASP A 30 4.92 2.37 10.48
N PHE A 31 3.74 2.15 11.04
CA PHE A 31 2.76 3.20 11.28
C PHE A 31 3.24 4.24 12.30
N THR A 32 4.32 3.98 13.06
CA THR A 32 4.86 4.97 13.99
C THR A 32 5.43 6.17 13.24
N ALA A 33 5.87 5.98 11.99
CA ALA A 33 6.23 7.08 11.12
C ALA A 33 5.04 8.02 10.83
N LEU A 34 3.80 7.52 10.90
CA LEU A 34 2.56 8.28 10.68
C LEU A 34 2.02 8.95 11.95
N LEU A 35 2.67 8.79 13.11
CA LEU A 35 2.30 9.46 14.35
C LEU A 35 2.09 10.99 14.20
N PRO A 36 2.95 11.75 13.49
CA PRO A 36 2.70 13.18 13.22
C PRO A 36 1.43 13.48 12.40
N CYS A 37 0.81 12.48 11.77
CA CYS A 37 -0.44 12.60 11.01
C CYS A 37 -1.69 12.33 11.86
N GLN A 38 -1.56 11.90 13.12
CA GLN A 38 -2.69 11.45 13.95
C GLN A 38 -3.83 12.47 14.07
N ALA A 39 -3.54 13.76 14.19
CA ALA A 39 -4.60 14.78 14.25
C ALA A 39 -5.41 14.83 12.94
N ALA A 40 -4.72 14.70 11.80
CA ALA A 40 -5.31 14.71 10.47
C ALA A 40 -6.04 13.40 10.09
N THR A 41 -5.78 12.29 10.81
CA THR A 41 -6.53 11.04 10.66
C THR A 41 -7.82 11.02 11.46
N GLN A 42 -7.93 11.83 12.51
CA GLN A 42 -9.13 11.92 13.35
C GLN A 42 -10.08 13.03 12.89
N ASP A 43 -9.53 14.12 12.35
CA ASP A 43 -10.30 15.29 11.92
C ASP A 43 -9.96 15.68 10.47
N ALA A 44 -11.00 15.73 9.62
CA ALA A 44 -10.93 16.14 8.23
C ALA A 44 -10.51 17.61 8.06
N GLN A 45 -10.74 18.45 9.07
CA GLN A 45 -10.40 19.88 9.05
C GLN A 45 -9.02 20.16 9.64
N ALA A 46 -8.47 19.27 10.46
CA ALA A 46 -7.15 19.44 11.06
C ALA A 46 -6.06 19.45 9.98
N THR A 47 -5.35 20.57 9.83
CA THR A 47 -4.33 20.72 8.78
C THR A 47 -3.14 19.78 9.06
N PRO A 48 -2.71 18.95 8.09
CA PRO A 48 -1.53 18.10 8.26
C PRO A 48 -0.29 18.93 8.57
N THR A 49 0.51 18.48 9.53
CA THR A 49 1.79 19.13 9.82
C THR A 49 2.78 18.90 8.68
N ALA A 50 3.78 19.77 8.55
CA ALA A 50 4.86 19.58 7.58
C ALA A 50 5.55 18.21 7.76
N ALA A 51 5.78 17.80 9.02
CA ALA A 51 6.34 16.49 9.36
C ALA A 51 5.47 15.32 8.85
N CYS A 52 4.14 15.41 9.01
CA CYS A 52 3.22 14.44 8.45
C CYS A 52 3.37 14.34 6.92
N CYS A 53 3.33 15.47 6.23
CA CYS A 53 3.44 15.48 4.77
C CYS A 53 4.78 14.94 4.28
N SER A 54 5.90 15.25 4.95
CA SER A 54 7.21 14.69 4.60
C SER A 54 7.28 13.17 4.78
N VAL A 55 6.52 12.60 5.72
CA VAL A 55 6.42 11.14 5.82
C VAL A 55 5.58 10.58 4.68
N VAL A 56 4.41 11.17 4.42
CA VAL A 56 3.50 10.73 3.34
C VAL A 56 4.18 10.85 1.96
N GLU A 57 5.04 11.84 1.77
CA GLU A 57 5.84 12.04 0.55
C GLU A 57 6.67 10.81 0.18
N LYS A 58 7.18 10.07 1.17
CA LYS A 58 7.95 8.83 0.96
C LYS A 58 7.13 7.74 0.28
N PHE A 59 5.80 7.81 0.38
CA PHE A 59 4.86 6.87 -0.20
C PHE A 59 4.23 7.38 -1.49
N LYS A 60 4.68 8.52 -2.05
CA LYS A 60 4.11 9.07 -3.29
C LYS A 60 4.24 8.11 -4.46
N ASP A 61 5.35 7.37 -4.52
CA ASP A 61 5.67 6.42 -5.60
C ASP A 61 5.23 4.98 -5.25
N ASP A 62 4.82 4.74 -4.00
CA ASP A 62 4.36 3.44 -3.52
C ASP A 62 3.07 3.59 -2.70
N PRO A 63 1.93 3.76 -3.39
CA PRO A 63 0.66 3.91 -2.71
C PRO A 63 0.19 2.65 -2.00
N ALA A 64 0.57 1.48 -2.49
CA ALA A 64 0.25 0.20 -1.84
C ALA A 64 0.86 0.14 -0.44
N CYS A 65 2.09 0.64 -0.29
CA CYS A 65 2.79 0.72 0.99
C CYS A 65 2.12 1.66 2.00
N LEU A 66 1.61 2.82 1.59
CA LEU A 66 0.87 3.68 2.52
C LEU A 66 -0.41 2.98 2.99
N CYS A 67 -1.13 2.35 2.06
CA CYS A 67 -2.38 1.65 2.38
C CYS A 67 -2.16 0.46 3.32
N SER A 68 -1.09 -0.31 3.12
CA SER A 68 -0.73 -1.39 4.04
C SER A 68 -0.31 -0.85 5.42
N THR A 69 0.36 0.30 5.47
CA THR A 69 0.73 0.96 6.73
C THR A 69 -0.50 1.46 7.49
N ILE A 70 -1.47 2.07 6.81
CA ILE A 70 -2.75 2.48 7.41
C ILE A 70 -3.53 1.25 7.92
N ALA A 71 -3.58 0.18 7.12
CA ALA A 71 -4.21 -1.08 7.53
C ALA A 71 -3.53 -1.69 8.76
N ALA A 72 -2.19 -1.70 8.81
CA ALA A 72 -1.41 -2.17 9.95
C ALA A 72 -1.70 -1.37 11.22
N ALA A 73 -1.81 -0.04 11.12
CA ALA A 73 -2.17 0.82 12.24
C ALA A 73 -3.57 0.49 12.79
N LYS A 74 -4.54 0.25 11.90
CA LYS A 74 -5.90 -0.16 12.27
C LYS A 74 -5.89 -1.53 12.95
N SER A 75 -5.16 -2.51 12.41
CA SER A 75 -4.97 -3.83 13.01
C SER A 75 -4.27 -3.78 14.37
N ALA A 76 -3.39 -2.80 14.58
CA ALA A 76 -2.74 -2.55 15.87
C ALA A 76 -3.66 -1.85 16.90
N GLY A 77 -4.92 -1.57 16.56
CA GLY A 77 -5.90 -0.96 17.45
C GLY A 77 -5.87 0.57 17.48
N ILE A 78 -5.16 1.21 16.55
CA ILE A 78 -5.20 2.68 16.43
C ILE A 78 -6.52 3.08 15.77
N SER A 79 -7.28 3.94 16.45
CA SER A 79 -8.49 4.53 15.91
C SER A 79 -8.14 5.53 14.82
N ILE A 80 -8.34 5.13 13.57
CA ILE A 80 -8.12 5.94 12.36
C ILE A 80 -9.44 6.03 11.61
N ASN A 81 -9.84 7.25 11.24
CA ASN A 81 -10.93 7.42 10.29
C ASN A 81 -10.37 7.24 8.86
N GLU A 82 -10.81 6.18 8.19
CA GLU A 82 -10.32 5.80 6.86
C GLU A 82 -10.49 6.92 5.82
N ALA A 83 -11.65 7.59 5.80
CA ALA A 83 -11.91 8.69 4.87
C ALA A 83 -10.96 9.87 5.11
N ASN A 84 -10.67 10.18 6.38
CA ASN A 84 -9.71 11.23 6.71
C ASN A 84 -8.30 10.83 6.29
N ALA A 85 -7.87 9.60 6.57
CA ALA A 85 -6.55 9.09 6.20
C ALA A 85 -6.33 9.11 4.68
N GLU A 86 -7.31 8.69 3.89
CA GLU A 86 -7.25 8.74 2.42
C GLU A 86 -7.23 10.16 1.86
N SER A 87 -7.72 11.15 2.61
CA SER A 87 -7.68 12.56 2.23
C SER A 87 -6.33 13.24 2.54
N ILE A 88 -5.47 12.64 3.36
CA ILE A 88 -4.18 13.22 3.79
C ILE A 88 -3.25 13.49 2.60
N PRO A 89 -3.04 12.55 1.65
CA PRO A 89 -2.18 12.82 0.50
C PRO A 89 -2.62 14.05 -0.29
N THR A 90 -3.93 14.18 -0.54
CA THR A 90 -4.52 15.34 -1.22
C THR A 90 -4.35 16.64 -0.42
N ARG A 91 -4.54 16.58 0.92
CA ARG A 91 -4.32 17.72 1.84
C ARG A 91 -2.86 18.15 1.89
N CYS A 92 -1.93 17.22 1.75
CA CYS A 92 -0.49 17.45 1.57
C CYS A 92 -0.10 17.85 0.12
N LYS A 93 -1.08 18.07 -0.77
CA LYS A 93 -0.90 18.49 -2.17
C LYS A 93 -0.29 17.42 -3.09
N PHE A 94 -0.34 16.14 -2.72
CA PHE A 94 -0.05 15.03 -3.62
C PHE A 94 -1.28 14.72 -4.49
N GLN A 95 -1.41 15.42 -5.63
CA GLN A 95 -2.52 15.22 -6.55
C GLN A 95 -2.39 13.89 -7.30
N GLY A 96 -3.54 13.25 -7.59
CA GLY A 96 -3.58 11.99 -8.34
C GLY A 96 -3.16 10.76 -7.52
N TYR A 97 -3.05 10.87 -6.20
CA TYR A 97 -2.80 9.73 -5.32
C TYR A 97 -3.96 8.73 -5.41
N PRO A 98 -3.71 7.44 -5.70
CA PRO A 98 -4.78 6.46 -5.79
C PRO A 98 -5.37 6.17 -4.42
N SER A 99 -6.69 5.96 -4.35
CA SER A 99 -7.36 5.61 -3.10
C SER A 99 -6.95 4.20 -2.63
N CYS A 100 -6.85 4.03 -1.31
CA CYS A 100 -6.56 2.74 -0.70
C CYS A 100 -7.70 1.74 -0.88
N ALA A 101 -8.91 2.23 -1.13
CA ALA A 101 -10.07 1.43 -1.52
C ALA A 101 -9.94 0.74 -2.89
N LYS A 102 -8.91 1.02 -3.72
CA LYS A 102 -8.75 0.37 -5.02
C LYS A 102 -8.11 -1.02 -4.89
N LYS A 103 -8.87 -1.94 -4.31
CA LYS A 103 -8.63 -3.39 -4.36
C LYS A 103 -9.42 -3.93 -5.56
N ILE A 104 -8.82 -3.88 -6.76
CA ILE A 104 -9.26 -4.69 -7.90
C ILE A 104 -8.35 -5.91 -7.93
#